data_AF-A0A1G4K8M6-F1
#
_entry.id   AF-A0A1G4K8M6-F1
#
_cell.length_a   1.000
_cell.length_b   1.000
_cell.length_c   1.000
_cell.angle_alpha   90.00
_cell.angle_beta   90.00
_cell.angle_gamma   90.00
#
_symmetry.space_group_name_H-M   'P 1'
#
loop_
_entity.id
_entity.type
_entity.pdbx_description
1 polymer ?
#
loop_
_entity_poly.entity_id
_entity_poly.type
_entity_poly.pdbx_seq_one_letter_code
_entity_poly.pdbx_strand_id
1 'polypeptide(L)'
;MSEQILVNYLSQGLVTNTLSSLEFRQLASTVDGHFSEKESATCYEEIQEHDKKVLDNINVRVHEFFEGTRALSKETVEAAQLKNSVSVESLVNSLYAAHHLLDGKIAQLDSIINVYSSELQTFERTVNSFKHSATIQPILEVLKTLLKRAEEINN
;
A
#
# COMPACT_ATOMS: atom_id res chain seq x y z
N MET A 1 29.72 -9.97 -11.58
CA MET A 1 29.67 -10.65 -12.90
C MET A 1 29.27 -9.69 -14.02
N SER A 2 28.11 -9.02 -13.96
CA SER A 2 27.65 -8.13 -15.05
C SER A 2 28.55 -6.92 -15.31
N GLU A 3 29.10 -6.31 -14.26
CA GLU A 3 30.08 -5.22 -14.37
C GLU A 3 31.33 -5.66 -15.16
N GLN A 4 31.93 -6.79 -14.80
CA GLN A 4 33.09 -7.35 -15.52
C GLN A 4 32.79 -7.61 -17.00
N ILE A 5 31.59 -8.09 -17.33
CA ILE A 5 31.20 -8.35 -18.72
C ILE A 5 31.18 -7.05 -19.51
N LEU A 6 30.60 -5.98 -18.94
CA LEU A 6 30.53 -4.69 -19.62
C LEU A 6 31.91 -4.04 -19.78
N VAL A 7 32.75 -4.10 -18.73
CA VAL A 7 34.14 -3.61 -18.80
C VAL A 7 34.92 -4.37 -19.86
N ASN A 8 34.81 -5.70 -19.89
CA ASN A 8 35.51 -6.54 -20.88
C ASN A 8 35.01 -6.27 -22.31
N TYR A 9 33.71 -6.03 -22.49
CA TYR A 9 33.16 -5.68 -23.80
C TYR A 9 33.66 -4.31 -24.27
N LEU A 10 33.66 -3.31 -23.38
CA LEU A 10 34.14 -1.96 -23.73
C LEU A 10 35.66 -1.93 -23.95
N SER A 11 36.43 -2.73 -23.21
CA SER A 11 37.87 -2.79 -23.38
C SER A 11 38.29 -3.39 -24.72
N GLN A 12 37.46 -4.25 -25.34
CA GLN A 12 37.70 -4.75 -26.70
C GLN A 12 37.66 -3.64 -27.76
N GLY A 13 37.04 -2.48 -27.47
CA GLY A 13 37.05 -1.31 -28.35
C GLY A 13 38.31 -0.45 -28.28
N LEU A 14 39.25 -0.76 -27.37
CA LEU A 14 40.51 -0.03 -27.24
C LEU A 14 41.49 -0.42 -28.33
N VAL A 15 42.28 0.55 -28.78
CA VAL A 15 43.23 0.38 -29.88
C VAL A 15 44.29 -0.65 -29.50
N THR A 16 44.81 -0.60 -28.28
CA THR A 16 45.84 -1.55 -27.83
C THR A 16 45.34 -2.98 -27.61
N ASN A 17 44.02 -3.19 -27.55
CA ASN A 17 43.42 -4.52 -27.46
C ASN A 17 43.08 -5.12 -28.83
N THR A 18 42.98 -4.27 -29.86
CA THR A 18 42.66 -4.69 -31.23
C THR A 18 43.89 -4.78 -32.11
N LEU A 19 44.93 -4.00 -31.80
CA LEU A 19 46.11 -3.86 -32.63
C LEU A 19 47.35 -3.96 -31.75
N SER A 20 48.22 -4.92 -32.04
CA SER A 20 49.51 -5.04 -31.36
C SER A 20 50.48 -3.96 -31.83
N SER A 21 51.52 -3.68 -31.02
CA SER A 21 52.57 -2.72 -31.37
C SER A 21 53.24 -3.03 -32.73
N LEU A 22 53.39 -4.32 -33.05
CA LEU A 22 53.97 -4.76 -34.31
C LEU A 22 53.05 -4.45 -35.51
N GLU A 23 51.76 -4.72 -35.37
CA GLU A 23 50.74 -4.42 -36.39
C GLU A 23 50.58 -2.91 -36.58
N PHE A 24 50.64 -2.13 -35.49
CA PHE A 24 50.64 -0.67 -35.55
C PHE A 24 51.79 -0.13 -36.38
N ARG A 25 52.99 -0.65 -36.14
CA ARG A 25 54.19 -0.26 -36.85
C ARG A 25 54.13 -0.60 -38.34
N GLN A 26 53.60 -1.78 -38.68
CA GLN A 26 53.40 -2.18 -40.07
C GLN A 26 52.37 -1.30 -40.78
N LEU A 27 51.29 -0.92 -40.12
CA LEU A 27 50.31 0.03 -40.66
C LEU A 27 50.91 1.42 -40.83
N ALA A 28 51.63 1.93 -39.84
CA ALA A 28 52.22 3.27 -39.88
C ALA A 28 53.24 3.40 -41.03
N SER A 29 54.07 2.38 -41.27
CA SER A 29 55.04 2.38 -42.37
C SER A 29 54.41 2.28 -43.77
N THR A 30 53.20 1.72 -43.89
CA THR A 30 52.45 1.72 -45.16
C THR A 30 51.81 3.06 -45.49
N VAL A 31 51.49 3.88 -44.48
CA VAL A 31 50.82 5.16 -44.64
C VAL A 31 51.82 6.30 -44.84
N ASP A 32 52.95 6.27 -44.14
CA ASP A 32 54.00 7.26 -44.29
C ASP A 32 55.37 6.58 -44.28
N GLY A 33 56.00 6.50 -45.45
CA GLY A 33 57.30 5.85 -45.64
C GLY A 33 58.45 6.56 -44.90
N HIS A 34 58.21 7.75 -44.35
CA HIS A 34 59.16 8.49 -43.53
C HIS A 34 58.97 8.30 -42.02
N PHE A 35 57.94 7.58 -41.58
CA PHE A 35 57.68 7.37 -40.17
C PHE A 35 58.67 6.37 -39.57
N SER A 36 59.59 6.85 -38.73
CA SER A 36 60.66 6.01 -38.21
C SER A 36 60.15 5.01 -37.18
N GLU A 37 60.88 3.91 -37.02
CA GLU A 37 60.57 2.87 -36.04
C GLU A 37 60.48 3.41 -34.60
N LYS A 38 61.30 4.40 -34.28
CA LYS A 38 61.35 5.04 -32.97
C LYS A 38 60.12 5.92 -32.73
N GLU A 39 59.72 6.70 -33.73
CA GLU A 39 58.51 7.54 -33.67
C GLU A 39 57.25 6.68 -33.56
N SER A 40 57.19 5.55 -34.27
CA SER A 40 56.09 4.59 -34.17
C SER A 40 56.00 3.94 -32.79
N ALA A 41 57.13 3.57 -32.20
CA ALA A 41 57.15 3.02 -30.84
C ALA A 41 56.66 4.04 -29.81
N THR A 42 57.17 5.28 -29.87
CA THR A 42 56.75 6.36 -28.96
C THR A 42 55.27 6.69 -29.11
N CYS A 43 54.75 6.79 -30.34
CA CYS A 43 53.32 7.03 -30.57
C CYS A 43 52.44 5.89 -30.02
N TYR A 44 52.86 4.64 -30.17
CA TYR A 44 52.13 3.50 -29.62
C TYR A 44 52.13 3.48 -28.08
N GLU A 45 53.22 3.88 -27.44
CA GLU A 45 53.29 4.04 -25.98
C GLU A 45 52.33 5.13 -25.48
N GLU A 46 52.24 6.26 -26.20
CA GLU A 46 51.27 7.32 -25.88
C GLU A 46 49.82 6.84 -26.01
N ILE A 47 49.51 6.08 -27.07
CA ILE A 47 48.19 5.44 -27.25
C ILE A 47 47.91 4.48 -26.09
N GLN A 48 48.89 3.68 -25.67
CA GLN A 48 48.73 2.74 -24.55
C GLN A 48 48.48 3.44 -23.22
N GLU A 49 49.15 4.56 -22.95
CA GLU A 49 48.89 5.37 -21.75
C GLU A 49 47.48 5.97 -21.79
N HIS A 50 47.05 6.45 -22.97
CA HIS A 50 45.71 6.99 -23.15
C HIS A 50 44.64 5.91 -22.97
N ASP A 51 44.79 4.74 -23.61
CA ASP A 51 43.86 3.61 -23.49
C ASP A 51 43.74 3.12 -22.04
N LYS A 52 44.84 3.14 -21.28
CA LYS A 52 44.81 2.85 -19.84
C LYS A 52 43.96 3.85 -19.06
N LYS A 53 44.14 5.16 -19.28
CA LYS A 53 43.31 6.21 -18.63
C LYS A 53 41.83 6.06 -19.00
N VAL A 54 41.55 5.74 -20.26
CA VAL A 54 40.17 5.47 -20.72
C VAL A 54 39.59 4.25 -20.02
N LEU A 55 40.36 3.17 -19.89
CA LEU A 55 39.92 1.95 -19.19
C LEU A 55 39.63 2.21 -17.72
N ASP A 56 40.47 2.97 -17.02
CA ASP A 56 40.24 3.35 -15.63
C ASP A 56 38.94 4.16 -15.48
N ASN A 57 38.70 5.12 -16.37
CA ASN A 57 37.46 5.89 -16.41
C ASN A 57 36.23 5.03 -16.72
N ILE A 58 36.35 4.06 -17.64
CA ILE A 58 35.28 3.09 -17.94
C ILE A 58 34.94 2.29 -16.69
N ASN A 59 35.94 1.78 -15.98
CA ASN A 59 35.72 1.00 -14.76
C ASN A 59 34.92 1.80 -13.72
N VAL A 60 35.33 3.05 -13.45
CA VAL A 60 34.64 3.93 -12.50
C VAL A 60 33.19 4.17 -12.93
N ARG A 61 32.97 4.58 -14.18
CA ARG A 61 31.62 4.89 -14.69
C ARG A 61 30.70 3.67 -14.72
N VAL A 62 31.23 2.51 -15.09
CA VAL A 62 30.46 1.25 -15.09
C VAL A 62 30.08 0.91 -13.66
N HIS A 63 31.01 0.99 -12.72
CA HIS A 63 30.73 0.70 -11.31
C HIS A 63 29.65 1.64 -10.75
N GLU A 64 29.81 2.96 -10.92
CA GLU A 64 28.83 3.97 -10.49
C GLU A 64 27.44 3.73 -11.11
N PHE A 65 27.39 3.37 -12.40
CA PHE A 65 26.14 3.06 -13.08
C PHE A 65 25.43 1.85 -12.45
N PHE A 66 26.17 0.77 -12.17
CA PHE A 66 25.59 -0.43 -11.56
C PHE A 66 25.18 -0.20 -10.10
N GLU A 67 25.97 0.55 -9.32
CA GLU A 67 25.58 0.94 -7.97
C GLU A 67 24.30 1.78 -7.97
N GLY A 68 24.23 2.82 -8.80
CA GLY A 68 23.04 3.66 -8.92
C GLY A 68 21.81 2.87 -9.37
N THR A 69 21.98 1.97 -10.35
CA THR A 69 20.89 1.11 -10.83
C THR A 69 20.41 0.13 -9.75
N ARG A 70 21.33 -0.46 -8.98
CA ARG A 70 20.97 -1.36 -7.86
C ARG A 70 20.23 -0.61 -6.76
N ALA A 71 20.68 0.59 -6.40
CA ALA A 71 20.02 1.42 -5.40
C ALA A 71 18.59 1.77 -5.82
N LEU A 72 18.42 2.25 -7.06
CA LEU A 72 17.10 2.58 -7.61
C LEU A 72 16.18 1.36 -7.69
N SER A 73 16.71 0.22 -8.15
CA SER A 73 15.95 -1.03 -8.23
C SER A 73 15.51 -1.50 -6.85
N LYS A 74 16.38 -1.39 -5.84
CA LYS A 74 16.06 -1.75 -4.46
C LYS A 74 14.92 -0.88 -3.92
N GLU A 75 15.04 0.44 -4.06
CA GLU A 75 14.02 1.39 -3.61
C GLU A 75 12.66 1.12 -4.29
N THR A 76 12.67 0.87 -5.60
CA THR A 76 11.45 0.56 -6.35
C THR A 76 10.78 -0.72 -5.86
N VAL A 77 11.57 -1.77 -5.57
CA VAL A 77 11.04 -3.03 -5.05
C VAL A 77 10.52 -2.87 -3.62
N GLU A 78 11.24 -2.16 -2.76
CA GLU A 78 10.82 -1.88 -1.38
C GLU A 78 9.52 -1.06 -1.36
N ALA A 79 9.41 -0.02 -2.19
CA ALA A 79 8.19 0.78 -2.32
C ALA A 79 7.01 -0.06 -2.82
N ALA A 80 7.22 -0.95 -3.80
CA ALA A 80 6.19 -1.86 -4.29
C ALA A 80 5.75 -2.87 -3.23
N GLN A 81 6.68 -3.41 -2.44
CA GLN A 81 6.38 -4.30 -1.31
C GLN A 81 5.63 -3.57 -0.20
N LEU A 82 6.05 -2.36 0.16
CA LEU A 82 5.36 -1.52 1.15
C LEU A 82 3.94 -1.19 0.70
N LYS A 83 3.72 -0.86 -0.57
CA LYS A 83 2.38 -0.62 -1.12
C LYS A 83 1.45 -1.83 -1.00
N ASN A 84 2.00 -3.04 -1.18
CA ASN A 84 1.24 -4.28 -1.14
C ASN A 84 1.20 -4.93 0.26
N SER A 85 1.82 -4.30 1.26
CA SER A 85 1.79 -4.75 2.64
C SER A 85 0.96 -3.80 3.48
N VAL A 86 0.17 -4.36 4.39
CA VAL A 86 -0.60 -3.58 5.35
C VAL A 86 0.25 -3.40 6.59
N SER A 87 0.56 -2.16 6.92
CA SER A 87 1.18 -1.82 8.21
C SER A 87 0.26 -2.28 9.35
N VAL A 88 0.84 -2.95 10.35
CA VAL A 88 0.12 -3.34 11.58
C VAL A 88 -0.50 -2.13 12.24
N GLU A 89 0.17 -0.98 12.22
CA GLU A 89 -0.35 0.27 12.76
C GLU A 89 -1.61 0.74 12.00
N SER A 90 -1.58 0.71 10.66
CA SER A 90 -2.74 1.04 9.84
C SER A 90 -3.92 0.08 10.08
N LEU A 91 -3.63 -1.21 10.28
CA LEU A 91 -4.64 -2.21 10.60
C LEU A 91 -5.26 -1.97 11.97
N VAL A 92 -4.43 -1.74 13.00
CA VAL A 92 -4.87 -1.46 14.36
C VAL A 92 -5.72 -0.20 14.42
N ASN A 93 -5.30 0.87 13.76
CA ASN A 93 -6.08 2.11 13.70
C ASN A 93 -7.44 1.89 13.00
N SER A 94 -7.47 1.10 11.93
CA SER A 94 -8.73 0.76 11.25
C SER A 94 -9.65 -0.09 12.14
N LEU A 95 -9.08 -1.02 12.90
CA LEU A 95 -9.84 -1.84 13.86
C LEU A 95 -10.40 -1.01 15.02
N TYR A 96 -9.63 -0.06 15.56
CA TYR A 96 -10.14 0.88 16.57
C TYR A 96 -11.28 1.75 16.02
N ALA A 97 -11.13 2.27 14.80
CA ALA A 97 -12.20 3.04 14.16
C ALA A 97 -13.47 2.20 13.94
N ALA A 98 -13.32 0.95 13.51
CA ALA A 98 -14.42 0.01 13.38
C ALA A 98 -15.09 -0.29 14.72
N HIS A 99 -14.30 -0.52 15.78
CA HIS A 99 -14.81 -0.75 17.13
C HIS A 99 -15.60 0.46 17.65
N HIS A 100 -15.08 1.68 17.51
CA HIS A 100 -15.80 2.89 17.90
C HIS A 100 -17.11 3.09 17.14
N LEU A 101 -17.14 2.76 15.84
CA LEU A 101 -18.37 2.79 15.04
C LEU A 101 -19.40 1.77 15.55
N LEU A 102 -18.95 0.56 15.86
CA LEU A 102 -19.82 -0.50 16.40
C LEU A 102 -20.37 -0.11 17.77
N ASP A 103 -19.53 0.38 18.68
CA ASP A 103 -19.94 0.83 20.01
C ASP A 103 -20.95 1.98 19.92
N GLY A 104 -20.73 2.93 19.02
CA GLY A 104 -21.68 4.01 18.76
C GLY A 104 -23.04 3.50 18.28
N LYS A 105 -23.04 2.45 17.45
CA LYS A 105 -24.29 1.81 16.98
C LYS A 105 -24.98 1.00 18.08
N ILE A 106 -24.22 0.30 18.92
CA ILE A 106 -24.77 -0.41 20.08
C ILE A 106 -25.42 0.57 21.05
N ALA A 107 -24.73 1.66 21.40
CA ALA A 107 -25.29 2.69 22.28
C ALA A 107 -26.57 3.33 21.69
N GLN A 108 -26.61 3.53 20.37
CA GLN A 108 -27.82 4.01 19.69
C GLN A 108 -28.97 3.00 19.80
N LEU A 109 -28.70 1.70 19.62
CA LEU A 109 -29.71 0.65 19.75
C LEU A 109 -30.21 0.54 21.18
N ASP A 110 -29.32 0.58 22.17
CA ASP A 110 -29.69 0.55 23.59
C ASP A 110 -30.58 1.74 23.96
N SER A 111 -30.27 2.93 23.44
CA SER A 111 -31.12 4.11 23.61
C SER A 111 -32.52 3.89 23.04
N ILE A 112 -32.63 3.34 21.83
CA ILE A 112 -33.92 3.03 21.19
C ILE A 112 -34.71 2.00 22.01
N ILE A 113 -34.05 0.93 22.47
CA ILE A 113 -34.68 -0.10 23.31
C ILE A 113 -35.23 0.51 24.60
N ASN A 114 -34.47 1.40 25.24
CA ASN A 114 -34.90 2.07 26.46
C ASN A 114 -36.12 2.96 26.23
N VAL A 115 -36.18 3.68 25.11
CA VAL A 115 -37.35 4.48 24.71
C VAL A 115 -38.57 3.58 24.55
N TYR A 116 -38.49 2.54 23.73
CA TYR A 116 -39.61 1.62 23.51
C TYR A 116 -40.05 0.89 24.79
N SER A 117 -39.11 0.52 25.66
CA SER A 117 -39.41 -0.10 26.95
C SER A 117 -40.20 0.86 27.86
N SER A 118 -39.83 2.14 27.87
CA SER A 118 -40.56 3.18 28.62
C SER A 118 -41.97 3.43 28.04
N GLU A 119 -42.10 3.47 26.72
CA GLU A 119 -43.38 3.57 26.03
C GLU A 119 -44.28 2.36 26.34
N LEU A 120 -43.72 1.14 26.36
CA LEU A 120 -44.45 -0.06 26.74
C LEU A 120 -44.92 -0.02 28.20
N GLN A 121 -44.07 0.42 29.13
CA GLN A 121 -44.47 0.57 30.54
C GLN A 121 -45.57 1.61 30.73
N THR A 122 -45.49 2.74 30.02
CA THR A 122 -46.53 3.78 30.10
C THR A 122 -47.84 3.31 29.46
N PHE A 123 -47.77 2.60 28.34
CA PHE A 123 -48.92 1.94 27.74
C PHE A 123 -49.56 0.92 28.69
N GLU A 124 -48.76 0.05 29.31
CA GLU A 124 -49.23 -0.94 30.28
C GLU A 124 -49.93 -0.29 31.48
N ARG A 125 -49.33 0.76 32.07
CA ARG A 125 -49.95 1.53 33.17
C ARG A 125 -51.29 2.13 32.74
N THR A 126 -51.34 2.68 31.53
CA THR A 126 -52.55 3.27 30.96
C THR A 126 -53.64 2.22 30.80
N VAL A 127 -53.35 1.07 30.19
CA VAL A 127 -54.30 -0.06 30.06
C VAL A 127 -54.76 -0.58 31.41
N ASN A 128 -53.86 -0.74 32.38
CA ASN A 128 -54.21 -1.21 33.72
C ASN A 128 -55.07 -0.19 34.50
N SER A 129 -54.88 1.12 34.26
CA SER A 129 -55.74 2.16 34.83
C SER A 129 -57.18 2.09 34.30
N PHE A 130 -57.36 1.71 33.03
CA PHE A 130 -58.69 1.47 32.46
C PHE A 130 -59.37 0.23 33.06
N LYS A 131 -58.61 -0.82 33.40
CA LYS A 131 -59.15 -2.01 34.11
C LYS A 131 -59.66 -1.69 35.52
N HIS A 132 -59.07 -0.70 36.19
CA HIS A 132 -59.45 -0.26 37.54
C HIS A 132 -60.39 0.94 37.53
N SER A 133 -60.90 1.31 36.35
CA SER A 133 -61.77 2.46 36.21
C SER A 133 -63.07 2.23 37.00
N ALA A 134 -63.28 3.05 38.01
CA ALA A 134 -64.48 3.09 38.86
C ALA A 134 -65.79 3.28 38.08
N THR A 135 -65.74 3.45 36.75
CA THR A 135 -66.89 3.47 35.84
C THR A 135 -67.48 2.10 35.52
N ILE A 136 -66.74 0.99 35.65
CA ILE A 136 -67.28 -0.35 35.33
C ILE A 136 -68.28 -0.80 36.41
N GLN A 137 -68.01 -0.49 37.68
CA GLN A 137 -68.87 -0.91 38.79
C GLN A 137 -70.30 -0.31 38.75
N PRO A 138 -70.48 1.01 38.53
CA PRO A 138 -71.81 1.60 38.34
C PRO A 138 -72.55 1.01 37.14
N ILE A 139 -71.85 0.73 36.03
CA ILE A 139 -72.46 0.14 34.83
C ILE A 139 -72.94 -1.29 35.12
N LEU A 140 -72.14 -2.08 35.85
CA LEU A 140 -72.51 -3.42 36.30
C LEU A 140 -73.72 -3.40 37.25
N GLU A 141 -73.78 -2.45 38.17
CA GLU A 141 -74.93 -2.30 39.08
C GLU A 141 -76.20 -1.88 38.34
N VAL A 142 -76.11 -0.96 37.37
CA VAL A 142 -77.24 -0.59 36.49
C VAL A 142 -77.72 -1.78 35.67
N LEU A 143 -76.80 -2.58 35.10
CA LEU A 143 -77.14 -3.79 34.36
C LEU A 143 -77.86 -4.81 35.24
N LYS A 144 -77.37 -5.05 36.47
CA LYS A 144 -78.05 -5.94 37.42
C LYS A 144 -79.46 -5.43 37.79
N THR A 145 -79.64 -4.13 37.96
CA THR A 145 -80.97 -3.56 38.25
C THR A 145 -81.93 -3.72 37.08
N LEU A 146 -81.45 -3.50 35.84
CA LEU A 146 -82.26 -3.71 34.64
C LEU A 146 -82.61 -5.19 34.44
N LEU A 147 -81.68 -6.11 34.73
CA LEU A 147 -81.89 -7.54 34.62
C LEU A 147 -82.95 -8.02 35.63
N LYS A 148 -82.84 -7.57 36.89
CA LYS A 148 -83.86 -7.85 37.92
C LYS A 148 -85.24 -7.30 37.53
N ARG A 149 -85.29 -6.09 36.95
CA ARG A 149 -86.54 -5.50 36.47
C ARG A 149 -87.15 -6.26 35.29
N ALA A 150 -86.31 -6.82 34.41
CA ALA A 150 -86.78 -7.66 33.31
C ALA A 150 -87.31 -9.01 33.80
N GLU A 151 -86.70 -9.60 34.84
CA GLU A 151 -87.19 -10.81 35.51
C GLU A 151 -88.51 -10.58 36.25
N GLU A 152 -88.70 -9.40 36.87
CA GLU A 152 -89.96 -9.01 37.52
C GLU A 152 -91.09 -8.72 36.52
N ILE A 153 -90.78 -8.37 35.27
CA ILE A 153 -91.77 -8.16 34.20
C ILE A 153 -92.17 -9.48 33.51
N ASN A 154 -91.34 -10.52 33.62
CA ASN A 154 -91.57 -11.85 33.01
C ASN A 154 -92.18 -12.89 33.97
N ASN A 155 -92.53 -12.49 35.21
CA ASN A 155 -93.35 -13.25 36.15
C ASN A 155 -94.73 -12.60 36.31
#